data_AF-A0A8B8MLP2-F1
#
_entry.id   AF-A0A8B8MLP2-F1
#
_cell.length_a   1.000
_cell.length_b   1.000
_cell.length_c   1.000
_cell.angle_alpha   90.00
_cell.angle_beta   90.00
_cell.angle_gamma   90.00
#
_symmetry.space_group_name_H-M   'P 1'
#
loop_
_entity.id
_entity.type
_entity.pdbx_description
1 polymer ?
#
loop_
_entity_poly.entity_id
_entity_poly.type
_entity_poly.pdbx_seq_one_letter_code
_entity_poly.pdbx_strand_id
1 'polypeptide(L)'
;MAFVPRPRKRVFAILRAPDGSAFQKCEICGVSVAVALADMHHCDTKMGSKSKRFKGMQGMRSVPKSNDQRFKNQPASPFRLFMESFMKSCKIKNFLEADRAGVERWQKMSHEDKQPYVCHARVLDYNHQEALNKEANEIIKVDDEADSAMVGKFDKYGWFYLDSSDDTESSSS
;
A
#
# COMPACT_ATOMS: atom_id res chain seq x y z
N MET A 1 10.76 48.85 3.36
CA MET A 1 10.98 47.42 3.04
C MET A 1 9.72 46.89 2.39
N ALA A 2 9.79 46.44 1.13
CA ALA A 2 8.62 45.97 0.38
C ALA A 2 8.36 44.48 0.65
N PHE A 3 7.11 44.11 0.94
CA PHE A 3 6.72 42.72 1.14
C PHE A 3 6.69 41.99 -0.20
N VAL A 4 7.53 40.96 -0.35
CA VAL A 4 7.50 40.08 -1.52
C VAL A 4 6.24 39.20 -1.43
N PRO A 5 5.30 39.27 -2.40
CA PRO A 5 4.11 38.43 -2.38
C PRO A 5 4.52 36.97 -2.57
N ARG A 6 4.12 36.11 -1.62
CA ARG A 6 4.36 34.66 -1.74
C ARG A 6 3.59 34.12 -2.95
N PRO A 7 4.22 33.34 -3.84
CA PRO A 7 3.50 32.70 -4.94
C PRO A 7 2.44 31.78 -4.33
N ARG A 8 1.16 32.05 -4.62
CA ARG A 8 0.07 31.16 -4.22
C ARG A 8 0.29 29.84 -4.97
N LYS A 9 0.38 28.72 -4.24
CA LYS A 9 0.33 27.39 -4.85
C LYS A 9 -0.95 27.32 -5.68
N ARG A 10 -0.82 27.12 -7.00
CA ARG A 10 -1.97 26.84 -7.86
C ARG A 10 -2.54 25.49 -7.43
N VAL A 11 -3.64 25.53 -6.69
CA VAL A 11 -4.45 24.35 -6.42
C VAL A 11 -5.21 24.09 -7.70
N PHE A 12 -4.88 23.01 -8.41
CA PHE A 12 -5.72 22.55 -9.51
C PHE A 12 -7.11 22.27 -8.95
N ALA A 13 -8.14 22.76 -9.65
CA ALA A 13 -9.52 22.51 -9.24
C ALA A 13 -9.76 21.00 -9.20
N ILE A 14 -10.37 20.52 -8.12
CA ILE A 14 -10.78 19.12 -8.00
C ILE A 14 -11.80 18.85 -9.11
N LEU A 15 -11.61 17.78 -9.87
CA LEU A 15 -12.57 17.36 -10.89
C LEU A 15 -13.95 17.13 -10.28
N ARG A 16 -14.99 17.69 -10.90
CA ARG A 16 -16.39 17.59 -10.49
C ARG A 16 -17.23 17.10 -11.66
N ALA A 17 -18.40 16.55 -11.34
CA ALA A 17 -19.41 16.24 -12.34
C ALA A 17 -20.02 17.54 -12.91
N PRO A 18 -20.69 17.51 -14.08
CA PRO A 18 -21.27 18.71 -14.71
C PRO A 18 -22.30 19.46 -13.86
N ASP A 19 -22.95 18.76 -12.93
CA ASP A 19 -23.87 19.32 -11.93
C ASP A 19 -23.16 19.94 -10.71
N GLY A 20 -21.82 19.94 -10.70
CA GLY A 20 -20.98 20.39 -9.58
C GLY A 20 -20.80 19.35 -8.47
N SER A 21 -21.40 18.17 -8.60
CA SER A 21 -21.34 17.12 -7.59
C SER A 21 -19.94 16.51 -7.46
N ALA A 22 -19.62 16.02 -6.27
CA ALA A 22 -18.46 15.16 -6.03
C ALA A 22 -18.63 13.75 -6.62
N PHE A 23 -19.87 13.39 -6.93
CA PHE A 23 -20.26 12.08 -7.40
C PHE A 23 -20.94 12.16 -8.77
N GLN A 24 -20.68 11.17 -9.61
CA GLN A 24 -21.33 10.96 -10.89
C GLN A 24 -21.96 9.56 -10.89
N LYS A 25 -23.14 9.38 -11.50
CA LYS A 25 -23.74 8.05 -11.66
C LYS A 25 -23.03 7.28 -12.79
N CYS A 26 -22.55 6.04 -12.55
CA CYS A 26 -22.08 5.14 -13.62
C CYS A 26 -23.26 4.95 -14.57
N GLU A 27 -23.11 5.32 -15.84
CA GLU A 27 -24.16 5.15 -16.85
C GLU A 27 -24.50 3.67 -17.11
N ILE A 28 -23.60 2.75 -16.71
CA ILE A 28 -23.73 1.32 -16.93
C ILE A 28 -24.47 0.63 -15.77
N CYS A 29 -24.08 0.86 -14.52
CA CYS A 29 -24.69 0.21 -13.34
C CYS A 29 -25.61 1.12 -12.52
N GLY A 30 -25.69 2.41 -12.85
CA GLY A 30 -26.53 3.39 -12.14
C GLY A 30 -26.02 3.81 -10.75
N VAL A 31 -24.95 3.20 -10.25
CA VAL A 31 -24.39 3.50 -8.92
C VAL A 31 -23.72 4.88 -8.94
N SER A 32 -23.89 5.65 -7.87
CA SER A 32 -23.21 6.92 -7.66
C SER A 32 -21.75 6.68 -7.24
N VAL A 33 -20.80 7.10 -8.06
CA VAL A 33 -19.36 6.90 -7.89
C VAL A 33 -18.68 8.25 -7.68
N ALA A 34 -17.71 8.33 -6.78
CA ALA A 34 -16.90 9.54 -6.64
C ALA A 34 -16.14 9.81 -7.95
N VAL A 35 -16.18 11.04 -8.47
CA VAL A 35 -15.56 11.39 -9.77
C VAL A 35 -14.06 11.05 -9.79
N ALA A 36 -13.37 11.25 -8.66
CA ALA A 36 -11.96 10.90 -8.50
C ALA A 36 -11.65 9.38 -8.60
N LEU A 37 -12.66 8.52 -8.48
CA LEU A 37 -12.53 7.06 -8.50
C LEU A 37 -13.30 6.42 -9.66
N ALA A 38 -13.83 7.21 -10.61
CA ALA A 38 -14.62 6.72 -11.72
C ALA A 38 -13.88 5.65 -12.54
N ASP A 39 -12.58 5.85 -12.80
CA ASP A 39 -11.74 4.91 -13.57
C ASP A 39 -11.48 3.58 -12.84
N MET A 40 -11.56 3.59 -11.51
CA MET A 40 -11.36 2.42 -10.66
C MET A 40 -12.67 1.71 -10.30
N HIS A 41 -13.82 2.25 -10.71
CA HIS A 41 -15.10 1.67 -10.39
C HIS A 41 -15.37 0.42 -11.23
N HIS A 42 -15.63 -0.69 -10.54
CA HIS A 42 -16.02 -1.95 -11.15
C HIS A 42 -17.55 -1.99 -11.32
N CYS A 43 -18.07 -1.67 -12.51
CA CYS A 43 -19.49 -1.89 -12.82
C CYS A 43 -19.66 -3.43 -13.05
N ASP A 44 -20.31 -4.15 -12.12
CA ASP A 44 -20.53 -5.62 -12.16
C ASP A 44 -21.50 -6.09 -13.26
N THR A 45 -22.02 -5.14 -14.04
CA THR A 45 -22.92 -5.39 -15.15
C THR A 45 -22.18 -6.06 -16.30
N LYS A 46 -22.64 -7.24 -16.70
CA LYS A 46 -22.11 -8.10 -17.78
C LYS A 46 -22.22 -7.52 -19.21
N MET A 47 -22.31 -6.21 -19.38
CA MET A 47 -22.30 -5.53 -20.69
C MET A 47 -20.93 -4.91 -20.92
N GLY A 48 -20.14 -5.58 -21.77
CA GLY A 48 -18.72 -5.32 -21.98
C GLY A 48 -18.40 -4.00 -22.67
N SER A 49 -18.25 -2.91 -21.90
CA SER A 49 -17.46 -1.77 -22.36
C SER A 49 -15.98 -2.11 -22.29
N LYS A 50 -15.34 -2.22 -23.46
CA LYS A 50 -13.88 -2.41 -23.63
C LYS A 50 -13.11 -1.15 -23.20
N SER A 51 -13.23 -0.70 -21.95
CA SER A 51 -12.27 0.26 -21.42
C SER A 51 -10.94 -0.49 -21.32
N LYS A 52 -9.98 -0.09 -22.16
CA LYS A 52 -8.62 -0.64 -22.15
C LYS A 52 -7.99 -0.19 -20.84
N ARG A 53 -8.22 -0.97 -19.79
CA ARG A 53 -7.66 -0.73 -18.46
C ARG A 53 -6.16 -0.51 -18.64
N PHE A 54 -5.66 0.57 -18.06
CA PHE A 54 -4.24 0.65 -17.76
C PHE A 54 -3.97 -0.46 -16.75
N LYS A 55 -3.58 -1.64 -17.25
CA LYS A 55 -2.80 -2.57 -16.45
C LYS A 55 -1.50 -1.82 -16.20
N GLY A 56 -1.46 -1.03 -15.13
CA GLY A 56 -0.19 -0.62 -14.58
C GLY A 56 0.66 -1.87 -14.46
N MET A 57 1.98 -1.71 -14.65
CA MET A 57 2.92 -2.73 -14.25
C MET A 57 2.76 -2.95 -12.74
N GLN A 58 1.74 -3.72 -12.34
CA GLN A 58 1.89 -4.65 -11.24
C GLN A 58 2.96 -5.61 -11.75
N GLY A 59 4.22 -5.18 -11.62
CA GLY A 59 5.29 -6.14 -11.46
C GLY A 59 4.78 -7.04 -10.37
N MET A 60 4.36 -8.24 -10.76
CA MET A 60 4.10 -9.31 -9.84
C MET A 60 5.48 -9.58 -9.24
N ARG A 61 5.86 -8.81 -8.22
CA ARG A 61 6.71 -9.35 -7.18
C ARG A 61 5.93 -10.56 -6.75
N SER A 62 6.41 -11.73 -7.14
CA SER A 62 5.89 -12.99 -6.68
C SER A 62 5.87 -12.86 -5.17
N VAL A 63 4.71 -12.57 -4.59
CA VAL A 63 4.53 -12.63 -3.14
C VAL A 63 4.92 -14.06 -2.83
N PRO A 64 6.01 -14.31 -2.07
CA PRO A 64 6.42 -15.65 -1.77
C PRO A 64 5.21 -16.38 -1.20
N LYS A 65 4.90 -17.55 -1.78
CA LYS A 65 3.77 -18.37 -1.38
C LYS A 65 3.95 -18.79 0.08
N SER A 66 3.36 -18.02 1.00
CA SER A 66 2.90 -18.41 2.33
C SER A 66 2.67 -17.15 3.16
N ASN A 67 1.55 -16.45 2.93
CA ASN A 67 1.05 -15.50 3.93
C ASN A 67 1.00 -16.16 5.33
N ASP A 68 0.77 -17.48 5.38
CA ASP A 68 0.79 -18.28 6.61
C ASP A 68 2.12 -18.32 7.37
N GLN A 69 3.28 -18.16 6.73
CA GLN A 69 4.56 -18.14 7.45
C GLN A 69 4.77 -16.81 8.17
N ARG A 70 4.29 -15.71 7.58
CA ARG A 70 4.44 -14.35 8.10
C ARG A 70 3.66 -14.10 9.38
N PHE A 71 2.48 -14.72 9.52
CA PHE A 71 1.68 -14.61 10.74
C PHE A 71 2.20 -15.49 11.89
N LYS A 72 2.88 -16.60 11.60
CA LYS A 72 3.37 -17.55 12.62
C LYS A 72 4.49 -16.97 13.47
N ASN A 73 5.32 -16.11 12.88
CA ASN A 73 6.44 -15.47 13.55
C ASN A 73 6.10 -14.03 13.96
N GLN A 74 4.83 -13.65 14.11
CA GLN A 74 4.54 -12.31 14.62
C GLN A 74 4.87 -12.22 16.12
N PRO A 75 5.55 -11.13 16.55
CA PRO A 75 5.78 -10.86 17.96
C PRO A 75 4.46 -10.90 18.73
N ALA A 76 4.41 -11.65 19.82
CA ALA A 76 3.22 -11.80 20.64
C ALA A 76 3.55 -11.48 22.10
N SER A 77 2.75 -10.61 22.71
CA SER A 77 2.87 -10.30 24.13
C SER A 77 2.66 -11.56 24.99
N PRO A 78 3.37 -11.70 26.12
CA PRO A 78 3.12 -12.78 27.08
C PRO A 78 1.65 -12.89 27.48
N PHE A 79 0.97 -11.75 27.66
CA PHE A 79 -0.46 -11.73 27.96
C PHE A 79 -1.31 -12.28 26.82
N ARG A 80 -0.95 -12.00 25.56
CA ARG A 80 -1.69 -12.50 24.38
C ARG A 80 -1.63 -14.03 24.31
N LEU A 81 -0.47 -14.61 24.60
CA LEU A 81 -0.24 -16.04 24.66
C LEU A 81 -1.04 -16.69 25.80
N PHE A 82 -1.08 -16.04 26.96
CA PHE A 82 -1.96 -16.44 28.05
C PHE A 82 -3.44 -16.37 27.66
N MET A 83 -3.87 -15.29 27.02
CA MET A 83 -5.27 -15.16 26.61
C MET A 83 -5.66 -16.23 25.59
N GLU A 84 -4.73 -16.68 24.75
CA GLU A 84 -4.99 -17.79 23.84
C GLU A 84 -5.21 -19.12 24.57
N SER A 85 -4.37 -19.45 25.56
CA SER A 85 -4.56 -20.66 26.38
C SER A 85 -5.80 -20.55 27.29
N PHE A 86 -6.04 -19.37 27.84
CA PHE A 86 -7.19 -19.06 28.68
C PHE A 86 -8.51 -19.17 27.91
N MET A 87 -8.60 -18.56 26.72
CA MET A 87 -9.82 -18.66 25.90
C MET A 87 -10.09 -20.07 25.39
N LYS A 88 -9.04 -20.87 25.14
CA LYS A 88 -9.21 -22.30 24.78
C LYS A 88 -9.78 -23.12 25.94
N SER A 89 -9.46 -22.76 27.19
CA SER A 89 -9.92 -23.46 28.39
C SER A 89 -11.22 -22.90 28.96
N CYS A 90 -11.54 -21.63 28.72
CA CYS A 90 -12.78 -20.99 29.15
C CYS A 90 -13.96 -21.34 28.23
N LYS A 91 -15.08 -21.75 28.82
CA LYS A 91 -16.35 -21.98 28.11
C LYS A 91 -17.19 -20.69 27.98
N ILE A 92 -16.59 -19.52 28.24
CA ILE A 92 -17.29 -18.24 28.25
C ILE A 92 -17.63 -17.86 26.81
N LYS A 93 -18.93 -17.75 26.51
CA LYS A 93 -19.41 -17.40 25.16
C LYS A 93 -19.25 -15.91 24.86
N ASN A 94 -19.31 -15.07 25.89
CA ASN A 94 -19.18 -13.63 25.77
C ASN A 94 -17.71 -13.22 25.80
N PHE A 95 -17.17 -12.79 24.66
CA PHE A 95 -15.77 -12.38 24.54
C PHE A 95 -15.37 -11.30 25.56
N LEU A 96 -16.24 -10.33 25.84
CA LEU A 96 -15.97 -9.24 26.79
C LEU A 96 -15.84 -9.73 28.23
N GLU A 97 -16.63 -10.73 28.63
CA GLU A 97 -16.53 -11.33 29.96
C GLU A 97 -15.25 -12.18 30.08
N ALA A 98 -14.91 -12.90 29.01
CA ALA A 98 -13.67 -13.67 28.93
C ALA A 98 -12.44 -12.76 29.01
N ASP A 99 -12.46 -11.62 28.32
CA ASP A 99 -11.37 -10.63 28.36
C ASP A 99 -11.17 -10.06 29.77
N ARG A 100 -12.26 -9.63 30.42
CA ARG A 100 -12.19 -9.12 31.80
C ARG A 100 -11.66 -10.18 32.78
N ALA A 101 -12.21 -11.39 32.73
CA ALA A 101 -11.77 -12.49 33.58
C ALA A 101 -10.30 -12.88 33.31
N GLY A 102 -9.88 -12.81 32.05
CA GLY A 102 -8.50 -13.04 31.64
C GLY A 102 -7.54 -12.00 32.23
N VAL A 103 -7.88 -10.71 32.15
CA VAL A 103 -7.07 -9.64 32.75
C VAL A 103 -6.96 -9.81 34.26
N GLU A 104 -8.08 -10.05 34.95
CA GLU A 104 -8.07 -10.27 36.40
C GLU A 104 -7.22 -11.49 36.78
N ARG A 105 -7.35 -12.59 36.03
CA ARG A 105 -6.55 -13.80 36.23
C ARG A 105 -5.07 -13.51 36.02
N TRP A 106 -4.72 -12.82 34.94
CA TRP A 106 -3.34 -12.44 34.64
C TRP A 106 -2.74 -11.56 35.75
N GLN A 107 -3.47 -10.57 36.25
CA GLN A 107 -2.97 -9.73 37.35
C GLN A 107 -2.73 -10.53 38.64
N LYS A 108 -3.63 -11.48 38.96
CA LYS A 108 -3.51 -12.36 40.14
C LYS A 108 -2.43 -13.44 40.01
N MET A 109 -1.94 -13.75 38.80
CA MET A 109 -0.89 -14.76 38.61
C MET A 109 0.48 -14.26 39.10
N SER A 110 1.24 -15.17 39.71
CA SER A 110 2.61 -14.93 40.16
C SER A 110 3.57 -14.70 38.98
N HIS A 111 4.76 -14.19 39.25
CA HIS A 111 5.79 -14.02 38.22
C HIS A 111 6.25 -15.36 37.65
N GLU A 112 6.28 -16.41 38.48
CA GLU A 112 6.63 -17.79 38.11
C GLU A 112 5.59 -18.39 37.16
N ASP A 113 4.29 -18.23 37.47
CA ASP A 113 3.21 -18.70 36.59
C ASP A 113 3.17 -17.97 35.25
N LYS A 114 3.68 -16.73 35.21
CA LYS A 114 3.82 -15.93 33.99
C LYS A 114 5.06 -16.32 33.18
N GLN A 115 6.08 -16.95 33.78
CA GLN A 115 7.34 -17.27 33.09
C GLN A 115 7.17 -18.05 31.80
N PRO A 116 6.34 -19.10 31.72
CA PRO A 116 6.19 -19.86 30.47
C PRO A 116 5.75 -18.97 29.30
N TYR A 117 4.84 -18.04 29.56
CA TYR A 117 4.35 -17.09 28.56
C TYR A 117 5.40 -16.04 28.20
N VAL A 118 6.17 -15.58 29.17
CA VAL A 118 7.28 -14.62 28.95
C VAL A 118 8.39 -15.26 28.13
N CYS A 119 8.80 -16.47 28.46
CA CYS A 119 9.78 -17.22 27.70
C CYS A 119 9.30 -17.50 26.29
N HIS A 120 8.04 -17.90 26.12
CA HIS A 120 7.46 -18.15 24.80
C HIS A 120 7.41 -16.88 23.94
N ALA A 121 7.03 -15.73 24.51
CA ALA A 121 7.06 -14.45 23.82
C ALA A 121 8.47 -14.11 23.31
N ARG A 122 9.50 -14.30 24.15
CA ARG A 122 10.90 -14.07 23.75
C ARG A 122 11.34 -14.95 22.58
N VAL A 123 10.90 -16.21 22.55
CA VAL A 123 11.20 -17.12 21.44
C VAL A 123 10.53 -16.65 20.15
N LEU A 124 9.28 -16.21 20.21
CA LEU A 124 8.58 -15.67 19.04
C LEU A 124 9.25 -14.39 18.52
N ASP A 125 9.67 -13.49 19.42
CA ASP A 125 10.38 -12.27 19.06
C ASP A 125 11.73 -12.57 18.38
N TYR A 126 12.49 -13.53 18.91
CA TYR A 126 13.74 -13.98 18.29
C TYR A 126 13.51 -14.56 16.89
N ASN A 127 12.54 -15.47 16.75
CA ASN A 127 12.20 -16.08 15.47
C ASN A 127 11.71 -15.04 14.45
N HIS A 128 10.99 -14.01 14.90
CA HIS A 128 10.59 -12.89 14.07
C HIS A 128 11.80 -12.12 13.53
N GLN A 129 12.73 -11.77 14.40
CA GLN A 129 13.95 -11.05 14.03
C GLN A 129 14.82 -11.84 13.06
N GLU A 130 14.99 -13.14 13.28
CA GLU A 130 15.70 -14.00 12.33
C GLU A 130 15.01 -14.05 10.96
N ALA A 131 13.68 -14.15 10.93
CA ALA A 131 12.92 -14.14 9.68
C ALA A 131 13.10 -12.81 8.92
N LEU A 132 13.04 -11.67 9.62
CA LEU A 132 13.30 -10.35 9.02
C LEU A 132 14.72 -10.24 8.48
N ASN A 133 15.73 -10.70 9.23
CA ASN A 133 17.12 -10.69 8.79
C ASN A 133 17.34 -11.57 7.56
N LYS A 134 16.68 -12.73 7.50
CA LYS A 134 16.74 -13.61 6.33
C LYS A 134 16.13 -12.96 5.10
N GLU A 135 14.93 -12.37 5.22
CA GLU A 135 14.28 -11.64 4.11
C GLU A 135 15.18 -10.48 3.63
N ALA A 136 15.79 -9.72 4.55
CA ALA A 136 16.71 -8.63 4.20
C ALA A 136 17.94 -9.11 3.42
N ASN A 137 18.54 -10.22 3.85
CA ASN A 137 19.69 -10.83 3.17
C ASN A 137 19.33 -11.39 1.78
N GLU A 138 18.11 -11.90 1.60
CA GLU A 138 17.61 -12.35 0.29
C GLU A 138 17.40 -11.18 -0.67
N ILE A 139 16.90 -10.04 -0.19
CA ILE A 139 16.73 -8.81 -0.99
C ILE A 139 18.07 -8.28 -1.49
N ILE A 140 19.12 -8.32 -0.66
CA ILE A 140 20.47 -7.83 -1.03
C ILE A 140 21.12 -8.73 -2.10
N LYS A 141 20.71 -10.00 -2.23
CA LYS A 141 21.33 -10.97 -3.16
C LYS A 141 20.73 -10.98 -4.57
N VAL A 142 19.71 -10.16 -4.85
CA VAL A 142 19.17 -10.06 -6.20
C VAL A 142 20.11 -9.14 -7.00
N ASP A 143 20.90 -9.73 -7.88
CA ASP A 143 21.73 -8.99 -8.84
C ASP A 143 20.81 -8.17 -9.74
N ASP A 144 20.98 -6.85 -9.73
CA ASP A 144 20.22 -5.89 -10.53
C ASP A 144 20.68 -5.94 -12.01
N GLU A 145 20.91 -7.14 -12.57
CA GLU A 145 21.16 -7.32 -14.00
C GLU A 145 19.86 -7.02 -14.75
N ALA A 146 19.62 -5.72 -14.88
CA ALA A 146 18.60 -5.11 -15.67
C ALA A 146 18.78 -5.61 -17.10
N ASP A 147 17.74 -6.24 -17.65
CA ASP A 147 17.56 -6.43 -19.09
C ASP A 147 17.48 -5.04 -19.78
N SER A 148 18.61 -4.34 -19.86
CA SER A 148 18.84 -3.18 -20.71
C SER A 148 19.11 -3.68 -22.13
N ALA A 149 18.14 -4.35 -22.72
CA ALA A 149 18.17 -4.72 -24.12
C ALA A 149 16.79 -4.58 -24.73
N MET A 150 16.60 -3.43 -25.39
CA MET A 150 15.83 -3.16 -26.62
C MET A 150 15.30 -1.71 -26.57
N VAL A 151 16.21 -0.73 -26.53
CA VAL A 151 15.90 0.59 -27.12
C VAL A 151 15.77 0.34 -28.62
N GLY A 152 14.53 0.09 -29.06
CA GLY A 152 14.19 0.12 -30.47
C GLY A 152 14.66 1.45 -31.05
N LYS A 153 15.44 1.38 -32.11
CA LYS A 153 15.91 2.52 -32.90
C LYS A 153 14.71 3.44 -33.18
N PHE A 154 14.64 4.57 -32.51
CA PHE A 154 13.67 5.61 -32.87
C PHE A 154 14.24 6.31 -34.10
N ASP A 155 13.61 6.06 -35.24
CA ASP A 155 14.01 6.64 -36.51
C ASP A 155 14.00 8.17 -36.43
N LYS A 156 15.15 8.71 -36.80
CA LYS A 156 15.55 10.11 -36.80
C LYS A 156 14.83 10.91 -37.88
N TYR A 157 13.50 10.95 -37.97
CA TYR A 157 12.83 11.91 -38.86
C TYR A 157 11.42 12.25 -38.38
N GLY A 158 11.18 13.55 -38.14
CA GLY A 158 9.82 14.09 -38.13
C GLY A 158 9.43 14.97 -36.94
N TRP A 159 10.22 15.97 -36.58
CA TRP A 159 9.62 17.18 -36.01
C TRP A 159 10.34 18.45 -36.47
N PHE A 160 9.97 18.87 -37.68
CA PHE A 160 10.12 20.24 -38.13
C PHE A 160 9.00 21.04 -37.46
N TYR A 161 9.28 21.70 -36.34
CA TYR A 161 8.50 22.86 -35.92
C TYR A 161 9.27 24.12 -36.29
N LEU A 162 8.71 24.80 -37.28
CA LEU A 162 8.96 26.17 -37.65
C LEU A 162 8.71 27.04 -36.42
N ASP A 163 9.75 27.64 -35.85
CA ASP A 163 9.59 28.82 -35.01
C ASP A 163 10.39 29.95 -35.65
N SER A 164 9.65 30.95 -36.10
CA SER A 164 10.19 32.20 -36.60
C SER A 164 10.61 33.04 -35.41
N SER A 165 11.83 33.54 -35.41
CA SER A 165 12.18 34.74 -34.65
C SER A 165 13.25 35.47 -35.44
N ASP A 166 12.81 36.58 -36.05
CA ASP A 166 13.64 37.71 -36.42
C ASP A 166 14.49 38.15 -35.21
N ASP A 167 15.75 38.51 -35.46
CA ASP A 167 16.36 39.76 -34.98
C ASP A 167 17.79 39.92 -35.57
N THR A 168 17.82 40.72 -36.63
CA THR A 168 18.75 41.83 -36.97
C THR A 168 20.22 41.87 -36.49
N GLU A 169 21.07 42.12 -37.51
CA GLU A 169 22.26 42.99 -37.57
C GLU A 169 23.58 42.59 -36.88
N SER A 170 24.62 42.29 -37.69
CA SER A 170 25.72 43.27 -37.97
C SER A 170 26.87 42.69 -38.82
N SER A 171 27.19 43.43 -39.89
CA SER A 171 28.48 43.64 -40.56
C SER A 171 29.20 42.48 -41.29
N SER A 172 29.35 42.63 -42.62
CA SER A 172 30.63 42.98 -43.27
C SER A 172 30.50 43.00 -44.79
N SER A 173 30.53 44.20 -45.40
CA SER A 173 31.35 44.62 -46.56
C SER A 173 30.92 46.00 -47.04
#